data_AF-A0A1R1EFX0-F1
#
_entry.id   AF-A0A1R1EFX0-F1
#
_cell.length_a   1.000
_cell.length_b   1.000
_cell.length_c   1.000
_cell.angle_alpha   90.00
_cell.angle_beta   90.00
_cell.angle_gamma   90.00
#
_symmetry.space_group_name_H-M   'P 1'
#
loop_
_entity.id
_entity.type
_entity.pdbx_description
1 polymer ?
#
loop_
_entity_poly.entity_id
_entity_poly.type
_entity_poly.pdbx_seq_one_letter_code
_entity_poly.pdbx_strand_id
1 'polypeptide(L)'
;MEYILIIISLLIIMNLWAKVSKLEGRIKGMQYTINQLTQQLGLPEHPINDELRQLIKEGEDVKAIKKARETLGLSLLEGKEYIDKLK
;
A
#
# COMPACT_ATOMS: atom_id res chain seq x y z
N MET A 1 22.68 -36.48 -0.32
CA MET A 1 23.07 -35.23 0.38
C MET A 1 22.49 -33.99 -0.29
N GLU A 2 22.56 -33.88 -1.62
CA GLU A 2 22.07 -32.70 -2.36
C GLU A 2 20.55 -32.49 -2.26
N TYR A 3 19.75 -33.56 -2.33
CA TYR A 3 18.29 -33.46 -2.19
C TYR A 3 17.82 -32.98 -0.81
N ILE A 4 18.59 -33.24 0.25
CA ILE A 4 18.25 -32.82 1.62
C ILE A 4 18.39 -31.31 1.76
N LEU A 5 19.43 -30.72 1.15
CA LEU A 5 19.63 -29.27 1.13
C LEU A 5 18.51 -28.55 0.37
N ILE A 6 18.03 -29.14 -0.73
CA ILE A 6 16.90 -28.61 -1.51
C ILE A 6 15.59 -28.63 -0.70
N ILE A 7 15.35 -29.69 0.08
CA ILE A 7 14.15 -29.78 0.94
C ILE A 7 14.20 -28.76 2.08
N ILE A 8 15.38 -28.57 2.70
CA ILE A 8 15.57 -27.59 3.77
C ILE A 8 15.38 -26.16 3.24
N SER A 9 15.92 -25.83 2.06
CA SER A 9 15.74 -24.51 1.46
C SER A 9 14.28 -24.24 1.10
N LEU A 10 13.56 -25.23 0.57
CA LEU A 10 12.12 -25.15 0.31
C LEU A 10 11.30 -24.89 1.58
N LEU A 11 11.62 -25.58 2.68
CA LEU A 11 10.95 -25.38 3.97
C LEU A 11 11.20 -23.96 4.54
N ILE A 12 12.41 -23.43 4.38
CA ILE A 12 12.73 -22.05 4.81
C ILE A 12 11.93 -21.03 3.99
N ILE A 13 11.88 -21.19 2.67
CA ILE A 13 11.15 -20.29 1.77
C ILE A 13 9.65 -20.31 2.11
N MET A 14 9.07 -21.50 2.33
CA MET A 14 7.66 -21.64 2.69
C MET A 14 7.32 -20.93 4.02
N ASN A 15 8.19 -21.04 5.03
CA ASN A 15 8.01 -20.35 6.31
C ASN A 15 8.07 -18.83 6.17
N LEU A 16 8.95 -18.31 5.31
CA LEU A 16 9.07 -16.88 5.03
C LEU A 16 7.80 -16.35 4.35
N TRP A 17 7.29 -17.08 3.35
CA TRP A 17 6.03 -16.74 2.66
C TRP A 17 4.84 -16.68 3.61
N ALA A 18 4.73 -17.64 4.54
CA ALA A 18 3.66 -17.65 5.53
C ALA A 18 3.72 -16.45 6.51
N LYS A 19 4.93 -15.99 6.87
CA LYS A 19 5.10 -14.80 7.71
C LYS A 19 4.73 -13.52 6.97
N VAL A 20 5.12 -13.41 5.69
CA VAL A 20 4.79 -12.27 4.81
C VAL A 20 3.28 -12.16 4.61
N SER A 21 2.60 -13.26 4.28
CA SER A 21 1.14 -13.23 4.08
C SER A 21 0.36 -12.88 5.36
N LYS A 22 0.84 -13.36 6.52
CA LYS A 22 0.26 -13.00 7.82
C LYS A 22 0.47 -11.52 8.17
N LEU A 23 1.58 -10.95 7.73
CA LEU A 23 1.88 -9.53 7.94
C LEU A 23 1.01 -8.63 7.05
N GLU A 24 0.83 -8.99 5.77
CA GLU A 24 -0.10 -8.31 4.86
C GLU A 24 -1.54 -8.28 5.40
N GLY A 25 -2.01 -9.41 5.96
CA GLY A 25 -3.34 -9.48 6.58
C GLY A 25 -3.51 -8.51 7.75
N ARG A 26 -2.48 -8.36 8.60
CA ARG A 26 -2.48 -7.40 9.71
C ARG A 26 -2.46 -5.96 9.23
N ILE A 27 -1.67 -5.67 8.19
CA ILE A 27 -1.62 -4.33 7.57
C ILE A 27 -3.00 -3.95 7.03
N LYS A 28 -3.66 -4.84 6.28
CA LYS A 28 -5.01 -4.60 5.75
C LYS A 28 -6.05 -4.36 6.86
N GLY A 29 -5.99 -5.13 7.95
CA GLY A 29 -6.87 -4.94 9.10
C GLY A 29 -6.67 -3.58 9.78
N MET A 30 -5.41 -3.16 9.97
CA MET A 30 -5.09 -1.85 10.52
C MET A 30 -5.55 -0.71 9.60
N GLN A 31 -5.37 -0.86 8.29
CA GLN A 31 -5.82 0.10 7.29
C GLN A 31 -7.35 0.27 7.31
N TYR A 32 -8.09 -0.83 7.53
CA TYR A 32 -9.54 -0.81 7.70
C TYR A 32 -9.97 -0.05 8.96
N THR A 33 -9.31 -0.30 10.10
CA THR A 33 -9.59 0.43 11.34
C THR A 33 -9.28 1.92 11.21
N ILE A 34 -8.16 2.27 10.58
CA ILE A 34 -7.80 3.67 10.31
C ILE A 34 -8.86 4.33 9.42
N ASN A 35 -9.31 3.67 8.36
CA ASN A 35 -10.32 4.22 7.47
C ASN A 35 -11.66 4.46 8.18
N GLN A 36 -12.09 3.52 9.03
CA GLN A 36 -13.29 3.69 9.84
C GLN A 36 -13.16 4.82 10.86
N LEU A 37 -12.00 4.97 11.49
CA LEU A 37 -11.73 6.06 12.43
C LEU A 37 -11.74 7.42 11.73
N THR A 38 -11.10 7.54 10.57
CA THR A 38 -11.13 8.75 9.74
C THR A 38 -12.57 9.12 9.37
N GLN A 39 -13.37 8.12 8.96
CA GLN A 39 -14.76 8.31 8.55
C GLN A 39 -15.68 8.69 9.74
N GLN A 40 -15.43 8.17 10.95
CA GLN A 40 -16.18 8.53 12.16
C GLN A 40 -15.78 9.88 12.76
N LEU A 41 -14.49 10.24 12.73
CA LEU A 41 -14.01 11.51 13.29
C LEU A 41 -14.21 12.70 12.34
N GLY A 42 -14.58 12.48 11.08
CA GLY A 42 -14.67 13.55 10.08
C GLY A 42 -13.35 14.30 9.89
N LEU A 43 -12.22 13.61 10.14
CA LEU A 43 -10.90 14.20 9.93
C LEU A 43 -10.77 14.54 8.44
N PRO A 44 -10.28 15.74 8.10
CA PRO A 44 -9.97 16.05 6.71
C PRO A 44 -9.01 14.97 6.20
N GLU A 45 -9.28 14.49 4.99
CA GLU A 45 -8.34 13.65 4.27
C GLU A 45 -6.95 14.28 4.36
N HIS A 46 -5.88 13.46 4.32
CA HIS A 46 -4.51 13.95 4.39
C HIS A 46 -4.38 15.17 3.48
N PRO A 47 -3.79 16.32 3.87
CA PRO A 47 -3.82 17.57 3.11
C PRO A 47 -3.28 17.44 1.66
N ILE A 48 -2.64 16.32 1.38
CA ILE A 48 -2.21 15.90 0.06
C ILE A 48 -3.33 15.41 -0.85
N ASN A 49 -4.44 14.91 -0.32
CA ASN A 49 -5.58 14.47 -1.11
C ASN A 49 -6.22 15.62 -1.87
N ASP A 50 -6.29 16.82 -1.31
CA ASP A 50 -6.76 18.00 -2.04
C ASP A 50 -5.84 18.35 -3.20
N GLU A 51 -4.52 18.35 -2.97
CA GLU A 51 -3.53 18.58 -4.03
C GLU A 51 -3.54 17.48 -5.09
N LEU A 52 -3.69 16.20 -4.69
CA LEU A 52 -3.78 15.07 -5.60
C LEU A 52 -5.08 15.12 -6.40
N ARG A 53 -6.22 15.45 -5.79
CA ARG A 53 -7.51 15.66 -6.47
C ARG A 53 -7.43 16.80 -7.46
N GLN A 54 -6.69 17.87 -7.15
CA GLN A 54 -6.46 18.96 -8.08
C GLN A 54 -5.60 18.51 -9.28
N LEU A 55 -4.50 17.80 -9.03
CA LEU A 55 -3.64 17.25 -10.09
C LEU A 55 -4.39 16.23 -10.98
N ILE A 56 -5.29 15.42 -10.42
CA ILE A 56 -6.16 14.50 -11.17
C ILE A 56 -7.14 15.29 -12.04
N LYS A 57 -7.76 16.36 -11.51
CA LYS A 57 -8.67 17.23 -12.27
C LYS A 57 -7.97 17.97 -13.41
N GLU A 58 -6.70 18.31 -13.23
CA GLU A 58 -5.84 18.93 -14.26
C GLU A 58 -5.33 17.92 -15.30
N GLY A 59 -5.64 16.62 -15.15
CA GLY A 59 -5.19 15.55 -16.05
C GLY A 59 -3.72 15.15 -15.87
N GLU A 60 -3.09 15.57 -14.77
CA GLU A 60 -1.70 15.32 -14.45
C GLU A 60 -1.51 14.07 -13.58
N ASP A 61 -2.16 12.95 -13.97
CA ASP A 61 -2.14 11.68 -13.22
C ASP A 61 -0.71 11.22 -12.87
N VAL A 62 0.24 11.40 -13.78
CA VAL A 62 1.66 11.03 -13.56
C VAL A 62 2.30 11.86 -12.43
N LYS A 63 1.98 13.16 -12.34
CA LYS A 63 2.47 14.02 -11.25
C LYS A 63 1.76 13.70 -9.94
N ALA A 64 0.46 13.39 -9.98
CA ALA A 64 -0.28 12.93 -8.82
C ALA A 64 0.33 11.65 -8.25
N ILE A 65 0.60 10.64 -9.09
CA ILE A 65 1.26 9.39 -8.69
C ILE A 65 2.64 9.66 -8.11
N LYS A 66 3.45 10.54 -8.75
CA LYS A 66 4.78 10.88 -8.26
C LYS A 66 4.73 11.54 -6.88
N LYS A 67 3.80 12.47 -6.66
CA LYS A 67 3.66 13.19 -5.38
C LYS A 67 3.13 12.31 -4.26
N ALA A 68 2.17 11.41 -4.58
CA ALA A 68 1.72 10.37 -3.68
C ALA A 68 2.89 9.44 -3.28
N ARG A 69 3.73 9.05 -4.24
CA ARG A 69 4.93 8.23 -4.01
C ARG A 69 5.92 8.91 -3.05
N GLU A 70 6.23 10.17 -3.33
CA GLU A 70 7.23 10.94 -2.58
C GLU A 70 6.78 11.24 -1.16
N THR A 71 5.48 11.45 -0.94
CA THR A 71 5.00 11.89 0.38
C THR A 71 4.46 10.76 1.24
N LEU A 72 3.79 9.77 0.64
CA LEU A 72 3.24 8.62 1.36
C LEU A 72 4.22 7.44 1.38
N GLY A 73 5.39 7.57 0.72
CA GLY A 73 6.41 6.51 0.65
C GLY A 73 5.95 5.26 -0.11
N LEU A 74 4.93 5.40 -0.95
CA LEU A 74 4.32 4.30 -1.70
C LEU A 74 5.25 3.80 -2.80
N SER A 75 5.11 2.56 -3.22
CA SER A 75 5.71 2.06 -4.46
C SER A 75 4.97 2.60 -5.69
N LEU A 76 5.56 2.44 -6.88
CA LEU A 76 4.95 2.90 -8.14
C LEU A 76 3.54 2.32 -8.37
N LEU A 77 3.36 1.04 -8.04
CA LEU A 77 2.06 0.36 -8.12
C LEU A 77 1.08 0.89 -7.08
N GLU A 78 1.52 1.03 -5.84
CA GLU A 78 0.70 1.51 -4.72
C GLU A 78 0.29 2.98 -4.90
N GLY A 79 1.18 3.82 -5.42
CA GLY A 79 0.89 5.21 -5.77
C GLY A 79 -0.16 5.31 -6.87
N LYS A 80 -0.08 4.46 -7.90
CA LYS A 80 -1.13 4.37 -8.92
C LYS A 80 -2.46 3.91 -8.31
N GLU A 81 -2.46 2.85 -7.50
CA GLU A 81 -3.68 2.36 -6.85
C GLU A 81 -4.29 3.41 -5.91
N TYR A 82 -3.46 4.23 -5.28
CA TYR A 82 -3.89 5.34 -4.44
C TYR A 82 -4.58 6.45 -5.23
N ILE A 83 -4.01 6.86 -6.37
CA ILE A 83 -4.63 7.82 -7.29
C ILE A 83 -5.92 7.26 -7.91
N ASP A 84 -5.93 5.98 -8.29
CA ASP A 84 -7.12 5.32 -8.83
C ASP A 84 -8.26 5.24 -7.78
N LYS A 85 -7.94 5.17 -6.49
CA LYS A 85 -8.93 5.25 -5.38
C LYS A 85 -9.43 6.68 -5.12
N LEU A 86 -8.66 7.70 -5.50
CA LEU A 86 -8.97 9.12 -5.31
C LEU A 86 -9.81 9.71 -6.45
N LYS A 87 -9.73 9.09 -7.63
CA LYS A 87 -10.53 9.42 -8.81
C LYS A 87 -12.00 9.05 -8.62
#